data_AF-A0A7R9ZDG3-F1
#
_entry.id   AF-A0A7R9ZDG3-F1
#
_cell.length_a   1.000
_cell.length_b   1.000
_cell.length_c   1.000
_cell.angle_alpha   90.00
_cell.angle_beta   90.00
_cell.angle_gamma   90.00
#
_symmetry.space_group_name_H-M   'P 1'
#
loop_
_entity.id
_entity.type
_entity.pdbx_description
1 polymer ?
#
loop_
_entity_poly.entity_id
_entity_poly.type
_entity_poly.pdbx_seq_one_letter_code
_entity_poly.pdbx_strand_id
1 'polypeptide(L)'
;RGGRGEEGPPSEVVEIGKMMHECESEMVCKLSHAESKVPYFNAGIFLENKKKIGKVDEIFGPIHEVMFTVKPDPGIVAKSFEKDDVFYVSTDKLLPMTRFTNPSAGGGRGGGGRG
;
A
#
# COMPACT_ATOMS: atom_id res chain seq x y z
N ARG A 1 21.48 4.44 11.51
CA ARG A 1 20.79 5.65 11.03
C ARG A 1 19.29 5.33 11.02
N GLY A 2 18.53 5.91 11.95
CA GLY A 2 17.06 5.90 12.02
C GLY A 2 16.39 4.55 12.22
N GLY A 3 16.22 4.12 13.47
CA GLY A 3 15.28 3.04 13.79
C GLY A 3 13.88 3.45 13.32
N ARG A 4 13.30 2.68 12.42
CA ARG A 4 11.94 2.85 11.93
C ARG A 4 11.02 2.35 13.04
N GLY A 5 10.79 3.20 14.05
CA GLY A 5 9.80 2.94 15.09
C GLY A 5 8.45 2.71 14.45
N GLU A 6 7.61 1.88 15.08
CA GLU A 6 6.23 1.71 14.67
C GLU A 6 5.57 3.09 14.63
N GLU A 7 5.26 3.56 13.41
CA GLU A 7 4.52 4.80 13.23
C GLU A 7 3.19 4.63 13.96
N GLY A 8 2.92 5.54 14.90
CA GLY A 8 1.65 5.56 15.64
C GLY A 8 0.45 5.57 14.68
N PRO A 9 -0.76 5.34 15.19
CA PRO A 9 -1.95 5.24 14.36
C PRO A 9 -2.06 6.48 13.44
N PRO A 10 -2.28 6.27 12.14
CA PRO A 10 -2.28 7.36 11.17
C PRO A 10 -3.41 8.37 11.44
N SER A 11 -3.11 9.65 11.21
CA SER A 11 -4.08 10.74 11.36
C SER A 11 -5.33 10.47 10.52
N GLU A 12 -5.12 10.05 9.28
CA GLU A 12 -6.16 9.78 8.29
C GLU A 12 -5.81 8.54 7.47
N VAL A 13 -6.84 7.77 7.13
CA VAL A 13 -6.73 6.62 6.25
C VAL A 13 -7.73 6.77 5.11
N VAL A 14 -7.37 6.29 3.93
CA VAL A 14 -8.21 6.30 2.73
C VAL A 14 -8.32 4.89 2.18
N GLU A 15 -9.45 4.59 1.54
CA GLU A 15 -9.65 3.31 0.86
C GLU A 15 -8.55 3.11 -0.19
N ILE A 16 -7.93 1.92 -0.19
CA ILE A 16 -6.86 1.58 -1.14
C ILE A 16 -7.24 0.43 -2.06
N GLY A 17 -7.93 -0.58 -1.55
CA GLY A 17 -8.20 -1.77 -2.30
C GLY A 17 -9.17 -2.70 -1.63
N LYS A 18 -9.56 -3.71 -2.39
CA LYS A 18 -10.53 -4.72 -1.98
C LYS A 18 -9.94 -6.11 -2.03
N MET A 19 -10.33 -6.95 -1.08
CA MET A 19 -9.93 -8.35 -1.02
C MET A 19 -10.35 -9.09 -2.29
N MET A 20 -9.45 -9.89 -2.85
CA MET A 20 -9.75 -10.82 -3.94
C MET A 20 -9.85 -12.24 -3.40
N HIS A 21 -8.77 -12.76 -2.81
CA HIS A 21 -8.65 -14.10 -2.25
C HIS A 21 -7.37 -14.21 -1.41
N GLU A 22 -7.29 -15.22 -0.54
CA GLU A 22 -6.03 -15.54 0.14
C GLU A 22 -5.05 -16.26 -0.80
N CYS A 23 -3.76 -16.05 -0.61
CA CYS A 23 -2.69 -16.83 -1.24
C CYS A 23 -1.57 -17.05 -0.23
N GLU A 24 -1.29 -18.31 0.13
CA GLU A 24 -0.20 -18.69 1.05
C GLU A 24 -0.15 -17.92 2.39
N SER A 25 -1.32 -17.61 2.97
CA SER A 25 -1.49 -16.79 4.19
C SER A 25 -1.30 -15.29 4.02
N GLU A 26 -1.13 -14.81 2.79
CA GLU A 26 -1.21 -13.40 2.42
C GLU A 26 -2.58 -13.08 1.80
N MET A 27 -2.94 -11.80 1.83
CA MET A 27 -4.18 -11.31 1.25
C MET A 27 -3.87 -10.69 -0.10
N VAL A 28 -4.49 -11.19 -1.17
CA VAL A 28 -4.37 -10.58 -2.50
C VAL A 28 -5.50 -9.56 -2.64
N CYS A 29 -5.12 -8.31 -2.93
CA CYS A 29 -6.05 -7.19 -3.03
C CYS A 29 -6.00 -6.55 -4.40
N LYS A 30 -7.15 -6.13 -4.93
CA LYS A 30 -7.24 -5.28 -6.13
C LYS A 30 -7.27 -3.82 -5.70
N LEU A 31 -6.45 -2.99 -6.32
CA LEU A 31 -6.48 -1.55 -6.12
C LEU A 31 -7.84 -0.99 -6.55
N SER A 32 -8.59 -0.37 -5.63
CA SER A 32 -9.91 0.21 -5.91
C SER A 32 -9.88 1.73 -6.07
N HIS A 33 -8.76 2.37 -5.67
CA HIS A 33 -8.70 3.81 -5.58
C HIS A 33 -8.68 4.50 -6.95
N ALA A 34 -9.65 5.39 -7.17
CA ALA A 34 -9.87 6.14 -8.41
C ALA A 34 -8.73 7.12 -8.79
N GLU A 35 -7.89 7.55 -7.84
CA GLU A 35 -6.92 8.64 -8.09
C GLU A 35 -5.59 8.19 -8.69
N SER A 36 -5.49 6.96 -9.23
CA SER A 36 -4.24 6.44 -9.80
C SER A 36 -3.04 6.58 -8.84
N LYS A 37 -3.23 6.17 -7.58
CA LYS A 37 -2.19 6.14 -6.54
C LYS A 37 -1.89 4.70 -6.14
N VAL A 38 -0.62 4.41 -5.88
CA VAL A 38 -0.09 3.09 -5.51
C VAL A 38 0.50 3.18 -4.10
N PRO A 39 0.26 2.21 -3.20
CA PRO A 39 0.83 2.26 -1.87
C PRO A 39 2.35 2.06 -1.89
N TYR A 40 3.04 2.54 -0.85
CA TYR A 40 4.46 2.22 -0.66
C TYR A 40 4.63 0.73 -0.29
N PHE A 41 5.76 0.14 -0.65
CA PHE A 41 6.21 -1.12 -0.05
C PHE A 41 6.31 -0.98 1.47
N ASN A 42 5.87 -2.01 2.21
CA ASN A 42 5.74 -2.04 3.66
C ASN A 42 4.82 -0.95 4.25
N ALA A 43 3.96 -0.31 3.45
CA ALA A 43 2.92 0.57 3.99
C ALA A 43 1.96 -0.25 4.88
N GLY A 44 1.59 0.29 6.03
CA GLY A 44 0.59 -0.33 6.90
C GLY A 44 -0.78 -0.37 6.23
N ILE A 45 -1.48 -1.49 6.36
CA ILE A 45 -2.84 -1.69 5.88
C ILE A 45 -3.78 -1.78 7.09
N PHE A 46 -4.91 -1.09 6.98
CA PHE A 46 -5.85 -0.86 8.06
C PHE A 46 -7.28 -1.23 7.65
N LEU A 47 -8.13 -1.44 8.65
CA LEU A 47 -9.58 -1.41 8.50
C LEU A 47 -10.10 0.03 8.65
N GLU A 48 -11.39 0.24 8.37
CA GLU A 48 -12.06 1.54 8.52
C GLU A 48 -11.89 2.14 9.92
N ASN A 49 -11.92 1.29 10.95
CA ASN A 49 -11.70 1.68 12.35
C ASN A 49 -10.22 1.99 12.69
N LYS A 50 -9.35 2.13 11.70
CA LYS A 50 -7.90 2.39 11.81
C LYS A 50 -7.12 1.29 12.54
N LYS A 51 -7.70 0.09 12.73
CA LYS A 51 -6.95 -1.07 13.22
C LYS A 51 -6.01 -1.57 12.13
N LYS A 52 -4.71 -1.61 12.43
CA LYS A 52 -3.71 -2.20 11.54
C LYS A 52 -3.89 -3.72 11.48
N ILE A 53 -3.88 -4.26 10.27
CA ILE A 53 -4.04 -5.70 10.00
C ILE A 53 -2.82 -6.32 9.33
N GLY A 54 -1.91 -5.50 8.83
CA GLY A 54 -0.75 -5.99 8.10
C GLY A 54 -0.02 -4.87 7.39
N LYS A 55 0.75 -5.23 6.37
CA LYS A 55 1.49 -4.30 5.53
C LYS A 55 1.61 -4.82 4.09
N VAL A 56 1.79 -3.90 3.15
CA VAL A 56 2.03 -4.24 1.73
C VAL A 56 3.37 -4.97 1.58
N ASP A 57 3.38 -6.12 0.91
CA ASP A 57 4.61 -6.86 0.60
C ASP A 57 4.96 -6.76 -0.89
N GLU A 58 4.03 -7.12 -1.78
CA GLU A 58 4.22 -7.10 -3.22
C GLU A 58 3.20 -6.23 -3.95
N ILE A 59 3.60 -5.66 -5.10
CA ILE A 59 2.73 -4.87 -5.98
C ILE A 59 2.98 -5.36 -7.41
N PHE A 60 1.90 -5.78 -8.09
CA PHE A 60 1.97 -6.44 -9.38
C PHE A 60 0.71 -6.17 -10.23
N GLY A 61 0.62 -6.84 -11.38
CA GLY A 61 -0.48 -6.67 -12.33
C GLY A 61 -0.20 -5.58 -13.37
N PRO A 62 -1.05 -5.47 -14.40
CA PRO A 62 -0.92 -4.45 -15.42
C PRO A 62 -1.30 -3.07 -14.87
N ILE A 63 -0.85 -1.99 -15.52
CA ILE A 63 -1.03 -0.60 -15.08
C ILE A 63 -2.51 -0.21 -14.81
N HIS A 64 -3.45 -0.85 -15.51
CA HIS A 64 -4.89 -0.59 -15.43
C HIS A 64 -5.61 -1.50 -14.42
N GLU A 65 -4.95 -2.56 -13.93
CA GLU A 65 -5.47 -3.48 -12.93
C GLU A 65 -4.37 -3.85 -11.93
N VAL A 66 -3.91 -2.88 -11.16
CA VAL A 66 -2.88 -3.12 -10.16
C VAL A 66 -3.45 -3.94 -9.00
N MET A 67 -2.67 -4.92 -8.58
CA MET A 67 -2.93 -5.79 -7.44
C MET A 67 -1.76 -5.68 -6.47
N PHE A 68 -2.00 -5.98 -5.21
CA PHE A 68 -0.96 -6.01 -4.20
C PHE A 68 -1.23 -7.11 -3.18
N THR A 69 -0.16 -7.63 -2.57
CA THR A 69 -0.29 -8.52 -1.43
C THR A 69 -0.17 -7.75 -0.13
N VAL A 70 -0.92 -8.21 0.87
CA VAL A 70 -0.79 -7.77 2.26
C VAL A 70 -0.28 -8.94 3.07
N LYS A 71 0.87 -8.76 3.71
CA LYS A 71 1.38 -9.65 4.76
C LYS A 71 0.63 -9.33 6.05
N PRO A 72 -0.19 -10.24 6.60
CA PRO A 72 -0.92 -10.00 7.83
C PRO A 72 0.02 -9.86 9.03
N ASP A 73 -0.36 -9.01 9.99
CA ASP A 73 0.32 -8.91 11.28
C ASP A 73 0.01 -10.16 12.14
N PRO A 74 0.83 -10.46 13.18
CA PRO A 74 0.59 -11.61 14.05
C PRO A 74 -0.84 -11.62 14.65
N GLY A 75 -1.51 -12.76 14.54
CA GLY A 75 -2.88 -12.94 15.02
C GLY A 75 -3.97 -12.51 14.03
N ILE A 76 -3.59 -11.96 12.86
CA ILE A 76 -4.49 -11.72 11.74
C ILE A 76 -4.40 -12.90 10.78
N VAL A 77 -5.55 -13.44 10.39
CA VAL A 77 -5.64 -14.60 9.49
C VAL A 77 -6.22 -14.14 8.16
N ALA A 78 -5.46 -14.23 7.07
CA ALA A 78 -5.91 -13.77 5.74
C ALA A 78 -7.28 -14.36 5.34
N LYS A 79 -7.53 -15.63 5.68
CA LYS A 79 -8.79 -16.33 5.40
C LYS A 79 -10.02 -15.80 6.14
N SER A 80 -9.86 -14.93 7.13
CA SER A 80 -10.99 -14.33 7.84
C SER A 80 -11.64 -13.18 7.08
N PHE A 81 -11.02 -12.73 5.99
CA PHE A 81 -11.55 -11.68 5.13
C PHE A 81 -12.23 -12.29 3.92
N GLU A 82 -13.35 -11.70 3.53
CA GLU A 82 -14.15 -12.13 2.40
C GLU A 82 -13.81 -11.31 1.16
N LYS A 83 -14.16 -11.84 -0.02
CA LYS A 83 -14.01 -11.09 -1.27
C LYS A 83 -14.77 -9.76 -1.16
N ASP A 84 -14.17 -8.71 -1.72
CA ASP A 84 -14.67 -7.34 -1.74
C ASP A 84 -14.59 -6.59 -0.39
N ASP A 85 -14.06 -7.20 0.68
CA ASP A 85 -13.70 -6.50 1.91
C ASP A 85 -12.76 -5.33 1.62
N VAL A 86 -13.06 -4.18 2.20
CA VAL A 86 -12.38 -2.91 1.92
C VAL A 86 -11.24 -2.67 2.90
N PHE A 87 -10.07 -2.34 2.37
CA PHE A 87 -8.87 -2.00 3.14
C PHE A 87 -8.44 -0.56 2.92
N TYR A 88 -7.72 -0.05 3.91
CA TYR A 88 -7.32 1.35 3.99
C TYR A 88 -5.81 1.49 4.17
N VAL A 89 -5.28 2.62 3.72
CA VAL A 89 -3.87 2.99 3.88
C VAL A 89 -3.77 4.45 4.33
N SER A 90 -2.69 4.79 5.01
CA SER A 90 -2.42 6.18 5.40
C SER A 90 -2.15 7.05 4.17
N THR A 91 -2.64 8.29 4.18
CA THR A 91 -2.53 9.24 3.05
C THR A 91 -1.10 9.63 2.71
N ASP A 92 -0.18 9.56 3.68
CA ASP A 92 1.26 9.81 3.52
C ASP A 92 2.03 8.63 2.90
N LYS A 93 1.39 7.46 2.78
CA LYS A 93 1.97 6.22 2.25
C LYS A 93 1.42 5.87 0.86
N LEU A 94 1.20 6.90 0.02
CA LEU A 94 0.77 6.76 -1.37
C LEU A 94 1.73 7.44 -2.36
N LEU A 95 1.95 6.81 -3.51
CA LEU A 95 2.73 7.31 -4.64
C LEU A 95 1.84 7.50 -5.86
N PRO A 96 1.99 8.60 -6.62
CA PRO A 96 1.25 8.76 -7.87
C PRO A 96 1.74 7.76 -8.92
N MET A 97 0.82 7.12 -9.66
CA MET A 97 1.12 6.13 -10.70
C MET A 97 2.08 6.65 -11.77
N THR A 98 2.06 7.98 -12.01
CA THR A 98 2.97 8.66 -12.95
C THR A 98 4.45 8.46 -12.63
N ARG A 99 4.81 8.13 -11.37
CA ARG A 99 6.17 7.75 -10.99
C ARG A 99 6.65 6.46 -11.66
N PHE A 100 5.73 5.59 -12.06
CA PHE A 100 6.02 4.29 -12.68
C PHE A 100 5.76 4.28 -14.19
N THR A 101 4.92 5.19 -14.71
CA THR A 101 4.62 5.29 -16.16
C THR A 101 5.43 6.35 -16.89
N ASN A 102 5.91 7.38 -16.20
CA ASN A 102 6.67 8.47 -16.82
C ASN A 102 8.15 8.36 -16.43
N PRO A 103 9.06 8.07 -17.38
CA PRO A 103 10.49 7.94 -17.09
C PRO A 103 11.12 9.22 -16.52
N SER A 104 10.53 10.39 -16.79
CA SER A 104 11.00 11.67 -16.26
C SER A 104 10.62 11.90 -14.79
N ALA A 105 9.65 11.14 -14.25
CA ALA A 105 9.17 11.33 -12.88
C ALA A 105 10.12 10.77 -11.81
N GLY A 106 11.16 10.00 -12.19
CA GLY A 106 12.17 9.43 -11.29
C GLY A 106 13.49 10.22 -11.19
N GLY A 107 13.69 11.25 -12.01
CA GLY A 107 14.99 11.92 -12.19
C GLY A 107 15.11 13.26 -11.47
N GLY A 108 15.17 13.25 -10.13
CA GLY A 108 15.35 14.45 -9.32
C GLY A 108 16.31 14.24 -8.15
N ARG A 109 17.40 13.49 -8.35
CA ARG A 109 18.52 13.49 -7.39
C ARG A 109 19.35 14.73 -7.66
N GLY A 110 19.32 15.65 -6.68
CA GLY A 110 19.92 16.98 -6.75
C GLY A 110 21.33 17.00 -7.35
N GLY A 111 21.47 17.73 -8.45
CA GLY A 111 22.72 18.34 -8.84
C GLY A 111 23.00 19.51 -7.91
N GLY A 112 23.61 19.22 -6.75
CA GLY A 112 24.30 20.23 -5.97
C GLY A 112 25.49 20.75 -6.76
N GLY A 113 25.23 21.70 -7.67
CA GLY A 113 26.26 22.50 -8.29
C GLY A 113 26.84 23.42 -7.22
N ARG A 114 28.05 23.09 -6.75
CA ARG A 114 28.90 24.03 -6.03
C ARG A 114 29.30 25.11 -7.03
N GLY A 115 28.81 26.33 -6.81
CA GLY A 115 29.33 27.59 -7.31
C GLY A 115 29.48 28.52 -6.12
#